data_AF-K1T1V7-F1
#
_entry.id   AF-K1T1V7-F1
#
_cell.length_a   1.000
_cell.length_b   1.000
_cell.length_c   1.000
_cell.angle_alpha   90.00
_cell.angle_beta   90.00
_cell.angle_gamma   90.00
#
_symmetry.space_group_name_H-M   'P 1'
#
loop_
_entity.id
_entity.type
_entity.pdbx_description
1 polymer ?
#
loop_
_entity_poly.entity_id
_entity_poly.type
_entity_poly.pdbx_seq_one_letter_code
_entity_poly.pdbx_strand_id
1 'polypeptide(L)'
;MWEVLGVAASSRLPIALTAVCRALTGPLNINCDHSDTMGAKDSGWIQIYAENNQEAYDNMVMAYNIAENKDVRLPIMICQDGFITSHAVNDMEILDDMTVKDFVGEYEPEDYLLNPNETFAVGPYAVSDYYMESRKAQAHAMENAKQVILDVAKDFEKISGRKYGLIEEYKMEDA
;
A
#
# COMPACT_ATOMS: atom_id res chain seq x y z
N MET A 1 14.28 -10.12 -3.81
CA MET A 1 13.17 -9.75 -2.92
C MET A 1 11.80 -10.21 -3.44
N TRP A 2 11.68 -10.73 -4.66
CA TRP A 2 10.39 -11.15 -5.22
C TRP A 2 9.61 -12.15 -4.36
N GLU A 3 10.27 -13.22 -3.92
CA GLU A 3 9.62 -14.28 -3.13
C GLU A 3 9.04 -13.77 -1.81
N VAL A 4 9.75 -12.87 -1.13
CA VAL A 4 9.30 -12.31 0.15
C VAL A 4 8.12 -11.34 0.01
N LEU A 5 7.83 -10.80 -1.19
CA LEU A 5 6.60 -10.05 -1.41
C LEU A 5 5.37 -10.95 -1.22
N GLY A 6 5.41 -12.16 -1.79
CA GLY A 6 4.34 -13.14 -1.62
C GLY A 6 4.20 -13.61 -0.18
N VAL A 7 5.32 -13.75 0.55
CA VAL A 7 5.32 -14.09 1.99
C VAL A 7 4.68 -12.99 2.83
N ALA A 8 4.98 -11.71 2.56
CA ALA A 8 4.39 -10.59 3.29
C ALA A 8 2.87 -10.53 3.12
N ALA A 9 2.37 -10.67 1.89
CA ALA A 9 0.94 -10.68 1.60
C ALA A 9 0.23 -11.90 2.20
N SER A 10 0.85 -13.09 2.10
CA SER A 10 0.26 -14.31 2.67
C SER A 10 0.25 -14.34 4.19
N SER A 11 1.22 -13.69 4.82
CA SER A 11 1.32 -13.54 6.27
C SER A 11 0.47 -12.38 6.80
N ARG A 12 -0.30 -11.70 5.94
CA ARG A 12 -1.23 -10.61 6.31
C ARG A 12 -0.54 -9.45 7.04
N LEU A 13 0.70 -9.15 6.65
CA LEU A 13 1.52 -8.13 7.32
C LEU A 13 1.21 -6.73 6.76
N PRO A 14 0.86 -5.74 7.61
CA PRO A 14 0.57 -4.37 7.17
C PRO A 14 1.86 -3.58 6.93
N ILE A 15 2.63 -3.95 5.91
CA ILE A 15 3.90 -3.30 5.56
C ILE A 15 3.64 -2.19 4.54
N ALA A 16 4.15 -0.99 4.80
CA ALA A 16 4.22 0.08 3.80
C ALA A 16 5.60 0.10 3.12
N LEU A 17 5.61 -0.01 1.79
CA LEU A 17 6.81 0.08 0.96
C LEU A 17 6.72 1.30 0.05
N THR A 18 7.65 2.24 0.18
CA THR A 18 7.83 3.29 -0.81
C THR A 18 8.58 2.72 -2.01
N ALA A 19 7.89 2.60 -3.16
CA ALA A 19 8.43 2.03 -4.38
C ALA A 19 8.75 3.14 -5.39
N VAL A 20 10.05 3.45 -5.56
CA VAL A 20 10.52 4.32 -6.63
C VAL A 20 10.64 3.49 -7.90
N CYS A 21 9.64 3.57 -8.77
CA CYS A 21 9.50 2.73 -9.95
C CYS A 21 10.63 2.98 -10.94
N ARG A 22 11.20 1.89 -11.45
CA ARG A 22 12.39 1.90 -12.28
C ARG A 22 12.37 0.76 -13.29
N ALA A 23 12.92 1.04 -14.46
CA ALA A 23 13.21 0.03 -15.48
C ALA A 23 13.96 -1.20 -14.94
N LEU A 24 13.38 -2.37 -15.25
CA LEU A 24 14.04 -3.65 -15.05
C LEU A 24 15.26 -3.77 -15.97
N THR A 25 16.27 -4.50 -15.50
CA THR A 25 17.53 -4.63 -16.22
C THR A 25 17.40 -5.52 -17.46
N GLY A 26 18.01 -5.08 -18.57
CA GLY A 26 18.16 -5.81 -19.83
C GLY A 26 17.96 -4.93 -21.07
N PRO A 27 18.72 -3.84 -21.31
CA PRO A 27 19.96 -3.36 -20.68
C PRO A 27 19.76 -2.60 -19.35
N LEU A 28 20.84 -2.27 -18.62
CA LEU A 28 20.74 -1.47 -17.40
C LEU A 28 20.09 -0.12 -17.72
N ASN A 29 18.99 0.17 -17.05
CA ASN A 29 18.33 1.46 -17.10
C ASN A 29 17.94 1.88 -15.68
N ILE A 30 18.34 3.09 -15.28
CA ILE A 30 18.04 3.64 -13.95
C ILE A 30 16.81 4.53 -13.95
N ASN A 31 16.27 4.87 -15.13
CA ASN A 31 15.14 5.78 -15.29
C ASN A 31 13.79 5.09 -15.01
N CYS A 32 12.74 5.89 -14.93
CA CYS A 32 11.37 5.41 -14.71
C CYS A 32 10.91 4.46 -15.83
N ASP A 33 10.36 3.34 -15.39
CA ASP A 33 9.17 2.73 -15.97
C ASP A 33 8.41 2.05 -14.80
N HIS A 34 7.30 1.36 -15.07
CA HIS A 34 6.57 0.60 -14.04
C HIS A 34 6.82 -0.91 -14.10
N SER A 35 7.81 -1.37 -14.86
CA SER A 35 8.05 -2.80 -15.11
C SER A 35 8.34 -3.58 -13.82
N ASP A 36 8.96 -2.94 -12.83
CA ASP A 36 9.25 -3.52 -11.52
C ASP A 36 7.98 -3.77 -10.69
N THR A 37 7.18 -2.73 -10.45
CA THR A 37 5.94 -2.80 -9.67
C THR A 37 4.85 -3.57 -10.41
N MET A 38 4.79 -3.45 -11.74
CA MET A 38 3.90 -4.27 -12.58
C MET A 38 4.27 -5.74 -12.56
N GLY A 39 5.55 -6.06 -12.40
CA GLY A 39 5.95 -7.42 -12.01
C GLY A 39 5.22 -7.82 -10.73
N ALA A 40 5.34 -7.02 -9.68
CA ALA A 40 4.78 -7.33 -8.37
C ALA A 40 3.23 -7.25 -8.29
N LYS A 41 2.50 -6.97 -9.37
CA LYS A 41 1.04 -6.76 -9.34
C LYS A 41 0.26 -7.94 -8.74
N ASP A 42 0.71 -9.17 -8.98
CA ASP A 42 0.04 -10.39 -8.54
C ASP A 42 0.57 -10.88 -7.17
N SER A 43 1.42 -10.10 -6.50
CA SER A 43 2.02 -10.46 -5.21
C SER A 43 1.05 -10.38 -4.03
N GLY A 44 -0.13 -9.78 -4.21
CA GLY A 44 -1.11 -9.55 -3.14
C GLY A 44 -0.89 -8.24 -2.37
N TRP A 45 0.01 -7.39 -2.85
CA TRP A 45 0.20 -6.05 -2.33
C TRP A 45 -0.80 -5.08 -2.96
N ILE A 46 -1.32 -4.16 -2.16
CA ILE A 46 -2.04 -2.99 -2.68
C ILE A 46 -1.01 -2.08 -3.33
N GLN A 47 -1.30 -1.54 -4.51
CA GLN A 47 -0.42 -0.59 -5.19
C GLN A 47 -1.17 0.71 -5.42
N ILE A 48 -0.65 1.80 -4.88
CA ILE A 48 -1.17 3.16 -5.09
C ILE A 48 -0.10 3.94 -5.85
N TYR A 49 -0.47 4.49 -7.01
CA TYR A 49 0.43 5.26 -7.86
C TYR A 49 0.19 6.75 -7.65
N ALA A 50 1.26 7.48 -7.35
CA ALA A 50 1.24 8.93 -7.19
C ALA A 50 1.65 9.62 -8.49
N GLU A 51 0.88 10.62 -8.93
CA GLU A 51 1.22 11.46 -10.08
C GLU A 51 2.36 12.43 -9.73
N ASN A 52 2.38 12.95 -8.51
CA ASN A 52 3.31 14.01 -8.08
C ASN A 52 3.84 13.81 -6.65
N ASN A 53 4.73 14.71 -6.20
CA ASN A 53 5.34 14.63 -4.88
C ASN A 53 4.34 14.76 -3.72
N GLN A 54 3.30 15.60 -3.90
CA GLN A 54 2.25 15.81 -2.89
C GLN A 54 1.46 14.52 -2.67
N GLU A 55 1.04 13.87 -3.75
CA GLU A 55 0.35 12.58 -3.69
C GLU A 55 1.22 11.47 -3.12
N ALA A 56 2.53 11.44 -3.43
CA ALA A 56 3.43 10.45 -2.84
C ALA A 56 3.49 10.60 -1.31
N TYR A 57 3.48 11.83 -0.80
CA TYR A 57 3.38 12.13 0.63
C TYR A 57 2.01 11.74 1.21
N ASP A 58 0.92 12.20 0.60
CA ASP A 58 -0.44 11.97 1.11
C ASP A 58 -0.81 10.47 1.11
N ASN A 59 -0.45 9.75 0.05
CA ASN A 59 -0.63 8.30 -0.04
C ASN A 59 0.17 7.56 1.03
N MET A 60 1.34 8.05 1.42
CA MET A 60 2.12 7.47 2.51
C MET A 60 1.47 7.71 3.88
N VAL A 61 0.89 8.90 4.10
CA VAL A 61 0.13 9.19 5.34
C VAL A 61 -1.09 8.26 5.46
N MET A 62 -1.81 8.01 4.37
CA MET A 62 -2.96 7.10 4.34
C MET A 62 -2.59 5.61 4.43
N ALA A 63 -1.34 5.25 4.09
CA ALA A 63 -0.92 3.87 3.86
C ALA A 63 -1.18 2.93 5.04
N TYR A 64 -0.82 3.35 6.26
CA TYR A 64 -0.95 2.52 7.45
C TYR A 64 -2.41 2.29 7.82
N ASN A 65 -3.25 3.32 7.78
CA ASN A 65 -4.70 3.20 8.05
C ASN A 65 -5.38 2.22 7.08
N ILE A 66 -4.91 2.14 5.84
CA ILE A 66 -5.39 1.17 4.84
C ILE A 66 -4.84 -0.23 5.15
N ALA A 67 -3.52 -0.35 5.30
CA ALA A 67 -2.84 -1.63 5.44
C ALA A 67 -3.18 -2.36 6.74
N GLU A 68 -3.30 -1.62 7.84
CA GLU A 68 -3.57 -2.14 9.19
C GLU A 68 -5.05 -2.42 9.45
N ASN A 69 -5.95 -1.90 8.61
CA ASN A 69 -7.37 -2.14 8.75
C ASN A 69 -7.67 -3.65 8.82
N LYS A 70 -8.44 -4.06 9.84
CA LYS A 70 -8.76 -5.47 10.12
C LYS A 70 -9.37 -6.23 8.94
N ASP A 71 -10.12 -5.54 8.07
CA ASP A 71 -10.78 -6.13 6.91
C ASP A 71 -9.81 -6.25 5.71
N VAL A 72 -8.65 -5.59 5.80
CA VAL A 72 -7.60 -5.53 4.77
C VAL A 72 -6.37 -6.31 5.18
N ARG A 73 -5.60 -5.91 6.21
CA ARG A 73 -4.34 -6.58 6.65
C ARG A 73 -3.49 -7.07 5.47
N LEU A 74 -3.24 -6.19 4.50
CA LEU A 74 -2.40 -6.44 3.33
C LEU A 74 -1.28 -5.42 3.28
N PRO A 75 -0.10 -5.81 2.78
CA PRO A 75 0.97 -4.86 2.56
C PRO A 75 0.64 -3.93 1.38
N ILE A 76 1.20 -2.73 1.41
CA ILE A 76 0.89 -1.64 0.48
C ILE A 76 2.17 -1.03 -0.10
N MET A 77 2.16 -0.78 -1.41
CA MET A 77 3.22 -0.09 -2.14
C MET A 77 2.74 1.31 -2.52
N ILE A 78 3.51 2.31 -2.12
CA ILE A 78 3.33 3.69 -2.58
C ILE A 78 4.31 3.90 -3.73
N CYS A 79 3.78 3.77 -4.94
CA CYS A 79 4.50 3.80 -6.19
C CYS A 79 4.68 5.25 -6.66
N GLN A 80 5.93 5.64 -6.93
CA GLN A 80 6.28 6.95 -7.48
C GLN A 80 7.28 6.78 -8.63
N ASP A 81 7.22 7.67 -9.62
CA ASP A 81 8.07 7.56 -10.81
C ASP A 81 9.54 7.91 -10.52
N GLY A 82 10.45 7.04 -10.91
CA GLY A 82 11.89 7.22 -10.79
C GLY A 82 12.38 8.45 -11.55
N PHE A 83 13.17 9.31 -10.90
CA PHE A 83 13.62 10.63 -11.40
C PHE A 83 12.50 11.66 -11.61
N ILE A 84 11.36 11.28 -12.21
CA ILE A 84 10.28 12.21 -12.54
C ILE A 84 9.61 12.73 -11.28
N THR A 85 9.18 11.85 -10.38
CA THR A 85 8.55 12.26 -9.10
C THR A 85 9.58 12.21 -7.98
N SER A 86 10.39 11.15 -7.91
CA SER A 86 11.30 10.94 -6.78
C SER A 86 12.47 11.92 -6.68
N HIS A 87 12.82 12.61 -7.77
CA HIS A 87 13.86 13.64 -7.79
C HIS A 87 13.33 15.01 -8.23
N ALA A 88 12.03 15.14 -8.48
CA ALA A 88 11.42 16.43 -8.71
C ALA A 88 11.46 17.27 -7.43
N VAL A 89 11.70 18.56 -7.62
CA VAL A 89 11.51 19.57 -6.58
C VAL A 89 10.17 20.23 -6.88
N ASN A 90 9.24 20.11 -5.94
CA ASN A 90 7.92 20.72 -6.01
C ASN A 90 7.60 21.37 -4.66
N ASP A 91 6.84 22.46 -4.72
CA ASP A 91 6.21 23.01 -3.52
C ASP A 91 5.12 22.03 -3.04
N MET A 92 5.09 21.78 -1.73
CA MET A 92 4.17 20.82 -1.11
C MET A 92 3.59 21.39 0.18
N GLU A 93 2.37 20.97 0.48
CA GLU A 93 1.66 21.19 1.73
C GLU A 93 1.83 19.99 2.65
N ILE A 94 2.82 20.09 3.54
CA ILE A 94 3.10 19.08 4.55
C ILE A 94 2.23 19.35 5.78
N LEU A 95 1.52 18.33 6.25
CA LEU A 95 0.75 18.39 7.50
C LEU A 95 1.69 18.41 8.70
N ASP A 96 1.25 19.00 9.81
CA ASP A 96 2.05 18.95 11.03
C ASP A 96 2.11 17.53 11.62
N ASP A 97 3.23 17.22 12.28
CA ASP A 97 3.50 15.88 12.81
C ASP A 97 2.41 15.37 13.76
N MET A 98 1.77 16.26 14.54
CA MET A 98 0.72 15.87 15.48
C MET A 98 -0.58 15.52 14.76
N THR A 99 -0.98 16.30 13.75
CA THR A 99 -2.11 15.98 12.89
C THR A 99 -1.92 14.64 12.19
N VAL A 100 -0.72 14.37 11.65
CA VAL A 100 -0.41 13.06 11.04
C VAL A 100 -0.46 11.95 12.08
N LYS A 101 0.13 12.15 13.26
CA LYS A 101 0.13 11.16 14.33
C LYS A 101 -1.29 10.84 14.83
N ASP A 102 -2.14 11.84 15.00
CA ASP A 102 -3.52 11.67 15.44
C ASP A 102 -4.37 10.98 14.37
N PHE A 103 -4.08 11.24 13.09
CA PHE A 103 -4.73 10.57 11.96
C PHE A 103 -4.34 9.10 11.83
N VAL A 104 -3.03 8.81 11.92
CA VAL A 104 -2.51 7.44 11.78
C VAL A 104 -2.84 6.59 13.01
N GLY A 105 -2.78 7.20 14.19
CA GLY A 105 -3.04 6.54 15.46
C GLY A 105 -1.90 5.63 15.92
N GLU A 106 -2.22 4.74 16.85
CA GLU A 106 -1.31 3.70 17.35
C GLU A 106 -1.84 2.32 16.93
N TYR A 107 -0.95 1.49 16.37
CA TYR A 107 -1.27 0.14 15.97
C TYR A 107 -1.11 -0.83 17.13
N GLU A 108 -2.19 -1.50 17.50
CA GLU A 108 -2.18 -2.59 18.48
C GLU A 108 -2.47 -3.91 17.76
N PRO A 109 -1.43 -4.69 17.37
CA PRO A 109 -1.65 -5.97 16.72
C PRO A 109 -2.32 -6.96 17.68
N GLU A 110 -3.40 -7.60 17.22
CA GLU A 110 -4.07 -8.68 17.95
C GLU A 110 -3.11 -9.85 18.20
N ASP A 111 -2.35 -10.23 17.16
CA ASP A 111 -1.43 -11.36 17.16
C ASP A 111 -0.04 -10.90 16.70
N TYR A 112 1.01 -11.23 17.45
CA TYR A 112 2.39 -10.86 17.11
C TYR A 112 3.44 -11.78 17.72
N LEU A 113 4.51 -12.06 16.98
CA LEU A 113 5.51 -13.10 17.31
C LEU A 113 6.30 -12.87 18.61
N LEU A 114 6.37 -11.63 19.10
CA LEU A 114 7.07 -11.31 20.36
C LEU A 114 6.17 -11.48 21.59
N ASN A 115 4.89 -11.82 21.41
CA ASN A 115 3.98 -12.14 22.51
C ASN A 115 4.32 -13.54 23.05
N PRO A 116 4.76 -13.69 24.32
CA PRO A 116 5.12 -14.99 24.89
C PRO A 116 3.92 -15.93 25.05
N ASN A 117 2.69 -15.38 25.00
CA ASN A 117 1.45 -16.16 25.05
C ASN A 117 0.94 -16.52 23.65
N GLU A 118 1.64 -16.12 22.58
CA GLU A 118 1.27 -16.45 21.21
C GLU A 118 1.37 -17.97 20.97
N THR A 119 0.34 -18.54 20.35
CA THR A 119 0.26 -19.98 20.08
C THR A 119 0.22 -20.31 18.59
N PHE A 120 0.12 -19.30 17.72
CA PHE A 120 0.11 -19.52 16.28
C PHE A 120 1.46 -19.97 15.73
N ALA A 121 1.41 -20.94 14.80
CA ALA A 121 2.55 -21.28 13.96
C ALA A 121 2.54 -20.39 12.71
N VAL A 122 3.68 -19.75 12.40
CA VAL A 122 3.83 -18.88 11.24
C VAL A 122 4.61 -19.59 10.14
N GLY A 123 4.13 -19.47 8.90
CA GLY A 123 4.71 -20.13 7.72
C GLY A 123 4.65 -21.67 7.72
N PRO A 124 3.59 -22.33 8.22
CA PRO A 124 3.50 -23.78 8.14
C PRO A 124 3.37 -24.23 6.67
N TYR A 125 3.78 -25.47 6.40
CA TYR A 125 3.50 -26.10 5.10
C TYR A 125 2.00 -26.32 4.94
N ALA A 126 1.37 -25.61 4.00
CA ALA A 126 -0.04 -25.77 3.68
C ALA A 126 -0.22 -26.88 2.63
N VAL A 127 -0.96 -27.93 2.99
CA VAL A 127 -1.42 -28.95 2.04
C VAL A 127 -2.49 -28.38 1.10
N SER A 128 -2.77 -29.08 0.01
CA SER A 128 -3.70 -28.65 -1.04
C SER A 128 -5.09 -28.24 -0.50
N ASP A 129 -5.55 -28.90 0.56
CA ASP A 129 -6.86 -28.67 1.18
C ASP A 129 -6.99 -27.35 1.97
N TYR A 130 -5.88 -26.62 2.19
CA TYR A 130 -5.89 -25.33 2.93
C TYR A 130 -5.28 -24.17 2.13
N TYR A 131 -4.50 -24.48 1.10
CA TYR A 131 -3.80 -23.46 0.32
C TYR A 131 -4.78 -22.54 -0.42
N MET A 132 -5.84 -23.11 -0.99
CA MET A 132 -6.81 -22.34 -1.76
C MET A 132 -7.61 -21.37 -0.89
N GLU A 133 -7.98 -21.79 0.32
CA GLU A 133 -8.66 -20.99 1.35
C GLU A 133 -7.81 -19.77 1.71
N SER A 134 -6.49 -19.98 1.90
CA SER A 134 -5.54 -18.91 2.19
C SER A 134 -5.45 -17.88 1.06
N ARG A 135 -5.48 -18.34 -0.20
CA ARG A 135 -5.51 -17.46 -1.38
C ARG A 135 -6.84 -16.72 -1.51
N LYS A 136 -7.96 -17.39 -1.22
CA LYS A 136 -9.30 -16.78 -1.27
C LYS A 136 -9.48 -15.72 -0.19
N ALA A 137 -8.92 -15.93 1.00
CA ALA A 137 -8.90 -14.93 2.07
C ALA A 137 -8.15 -13.66 1.65
N GLN A 138 -6.98 -13.78 1.00
CA GLN A 138 -6.25 -12.64 0.44
C GLN A 138 -7.07 -11.92 -0.64
N ALA A 139 -7.78 -12.65 -1.51
CA ALA A 139 -8.62 -12.05 -2.54
C ALA A 139 -9.77 -11.23 -1.93
N HIS A 140 -10.46 -11.75 -0.91
CA HIS A 140 -11.49 -11.00 -0.18
C HIS A 140 -10.94 -9.73 0.46
N ALA A 141 -9.75 -9.80 1.06
CA ALA A 141 -9.12 -8.63 1.63
C ALA A 141 -8.78 -7.55 0.60
N MET A 142 -8.34 -7.95 -0.60
CA MET A 142 -8.11 -7.01 -1.71
C MET A 142 -9.41 -6.40 -2.22
N GLU A 143 -10.52 -7.16 -2.23
CA GLU A 143 -11.85 -6.63 -2.55
C GLU A 143 -12.30 -5.60 -1.49
N ASN A 144 -12.11 -5.90 -0.21
CA ASN A 144 -12.44 -5.02 0.91
C ASN A 144 -11.61 -3.73 0.90
N ALA A 145 -10.33 -3.81 0.49
CA ALA A 145 -9.42 -2.67 0.43
C ALA A 145 -9.99 -1.50 -0.36
N LYS A 146 -10.80 -1.75 -1.39
CA LYS A 146 -11.43 -0.67 -2.19
C LYS A 146 -12.26 0.28 -1.34
N GLN A 147 -13.12 -0.26 -0.47
CA GLN A 147 -13.97 0.57 0.39
C GLN A 147 -13.14 1.24 1.49
N VAL A 148 -12.19 0.51 2.08
CA VAL A 148 -11.30 1.06 3.11
C VAL A 148 -10.47 2.23 2.57
N ILE A 149 -9.93 2.12 1.35
CA ILE A 149 -9.20 3.22 0.69
C ILE A 149 -10.09 4.46 0.56
N LEU A 150 -11.35 4.29 0.13
CA LEU A 150 -12.30 5.41 0.01
C LEU A 150 -12.65 6.05 1.36
N ASP A 151 -12.83 5.23 2.39
CA ASP A 151 -13.15 5.71 3.74
C ASP A 151 -11.95 6.47 4.34
N VAL A 152 -10.74 5.93 4.21
CA VAL A 152 -9.50 6.60 4.65
C VAL A 152 -9.26 7.89 3.87
N ALA A 153 -9.48 7.89 2.55
CA ALA A 153 -9.36 9.11 1.73
C ALA A 153 -10.34 10.21 2.18
N LYS A 154 -11.57 9.82 2.56
CA LYS A 154 -12.57 10.75 3.09
C LYS A 154 -12.19 11.29 4.47
N ASP A 155 -11.56 10.48 5.31
CA ASP A 155 -11.04 10.95 6.60
C ASP A 155 -9.82 11.86 6.42
N PHE A 156 -8.96 11.53 5.46
CA PHE A 156 -7.81 12.35 5.08
C PHE A 156 -8.23 13.73 4.56
N GLU A 157 -9.28 13.80 3.73
CA GLU A 157 -9.85 15.06 3.23
C GLU A 157 -10.21 16.03 4.37
N LYS A 158 -10.63 15.53 5.54
CA LYS A 158 -11.00 16.39 6.68
C LYS A 158 -9.81 17.10 7.30
N ILE A 159 -8.63 16.50 7.26
CA ILE A 159 -7.41 17.06 7.87
C ILE A 159 -6.55 17.82 6.86
N SER A 160 -6.62 17.45 5.57
CA SER A 160 -5.76 18.01 4.53
C SER A 160 -6.50 18.96 3.57
N GLY A 161 -7.82 18.84 3.47
CA GLY A 161 -8.64 19.49 2.43
C GLY A 161 -8.47 18.88 1.03
N ARG A 162 -7.64 17.84 0.87
CA ARG A 162 -7.35 17.19 -0.41
C ARG A 162 -8.16 15.90 -0.54
N LYS A 163 -8.84 15.74 -1.68
CA LYS A 163 -9.77 14.64 -1.94
C LYS A 163 -9.16 13.64 -2.91
N TYR A 164 -9.21 12.37 -2.52
CA TYR A 164 -8.72 11.24 -3.33
C TYR A 164 -9.84 10.24 -3.60
N GLY A 165 -9.76 9.57 -4.75
CA GLY A 165 -10.62 8.45 -5.15
C GLY A 165 -9.79 7.23 -5.56
N LEU A 166 -10.46 6.15 -5.99
CA LEU A 166 -9.77 5.02 -6.63
C LEU A 166 -9.27 5.38 -8.03
N ILE A 167 -10.02 6.25 -8.70
CA ILE A 167 -9.75 6.82 -10.01
C ILE A 167 -10.23 8.27 -9.94
N GLU A 168 -9.45 9.19 -10.49
CA GLU A 168 -9.79 10.61 -10.53
C GLU A 168 -10.22 11.01 -11.95
N GLU A 169 -11.29 11.80 -12.01
CA GLU A 169 -11.80 12.32 -13.26
C GLU A 169 -11.23 13.72 -13.50
N TYR A 170 -10.80 13.99 -14.74
CA TYR A 170 -10.35 15.31 -15.14
C TYR A 170 -11.05 15.74 -16.44
N LYS A 171 -11.89 16.77 -16.34
CA LYS A 171 -12.64 17.35 -17.48
C LYS A 171 -13.44 16.32 -18.29
N MET A 172 -14.27 15.54 -17.59
CA MET A 172 -15.07 14.45 -18.19
C MET A 172 -16.49 14.85 -18.63
N GLU A 173 -16.91 16.11 -18.42
CA GLU A 173 -18.31 16.53 -18.65
C GLU A 173 -18.76 16.43 -20.12
N ASP A 174 -17.83 16.57 -21.06
CA ASP A 174 -18.06 16.54 -22.51
C ASP A 174 -17.01 15.72 -23.29
N ALA A 175 -16.27 14.84 -22.61
CA ALA A 175 -15.23 14.00 -23.18
C ALA A 175 -15.74 12.93 -24.16
#